data_AF-A0A2V7ZH81-F1
#
_entry.id   AF-A0A2V7ZH81-F1
#
_cell.length_a   1.000
_cell.length_b   1.000
_cell.length_c   1.000
_cell.angle_alpha   90.00
_cell.angle_beta   90.00
_cell.angle_gamma   90.00
#
_symmetry.space_group_name_H-M   'P 1'
#
loop_
_entity.id
_entity.type
_entity.pdbx_description
1 polymer ?
#
loop_
_entity_poly.entity_id
_entity_poly.type
_entity_poly.pdbx_seq_one_letter_code
_entity_poly.pdbx_strand_id
1 'polypeptide(L)'
;MSHRRTPPTRRLVIVLSAVCMVVSVLVGVAAFSLVQPAAPAGRRTENVVLVTLDGVRTQEIFGGLDLDILRSTLRSDARVEETPAYQRYWAPTVEARRERLMPFFWSTLMTRHGSIAGNVARGSSVRVTNRHRFSYPGYAEILVGEAHDDVIDSNDKRRNPYPTVLEFFRRRLGLDAHQVAAFASWDTFDWIVEHETGTITSNAGFDRYDPPSPASPRQAPPSPAAAAQGGMLRATTRIRSALR
;
A
#
# COMPACT_ATOMS: atom_id res chain seq x y z
N MET A 1 22.19 -62.48 -54.90
CA MET A 1 22.12 -61.00 -54.81
C MET A 1 20.75 -60.54 -55.29
N SER A 2 19.86 -60.13 -54.40
CA SER A 2 18.53 -59.60 -54.74
C SER A 2 18.47 -58.12 -54.35
N HIS A 3 18.51 -57.23 -55.33
CA HIS A 3 18.35 -55.79 -55.12
C HIS A 3 16.86 -55.44 -55.07
N ARG A 4 16.34 -55.20 -53.87
CA ARG A 4 15.01 -54.57 -53.70
C ARG A 4 15.12 -53.09 -54.08
N ARG A 5 14.48 -52.69 -55.19
CA ARG A 5 14.26 -51.28 -55.54
C ARG A 5 13.10 -50.75 -54.71
N THR A 6 13.35 -49.75 -53.86
CA THR A 6 12.30 -49.01 -53.15
C THR A 6 11.53 -48.10 -54.11
N PRO A 7 10.19 -48.05 -54.07
CA PRO A 7 9.40 -47.20 -54.97
C PRO A 7 9.57 -45.70 -54.65
N PRO A 8 9.46 -44.81 -55.67
CA PRO A 8 9.77 -43.38 -55.55
C PRO A 8 8.76 -42.58 -54.68
N THR A 9 7.61 -43.16 -54.34
CA THR A 9 6.51 -42.49 -53.62
C THR A 9 6.83 -42.16 -52.17
N ARG A 10 7.69 -42.94 -51.49
CA ARG A 10 8.02 -42.70 -50.08
C ARG A 10 8.90 -41.46 -49.86
N ARG A 11 9.76 -41.10 -50.81
CA ARG A 11 10.66 -39.94 -50.68
C ARG A 11 9.93 -38.61 -50.83
N LEU A 12 8.96 -38.53 -51.74
CA LEU A 12 8.20 -37.30 -52.01
C LEU A 12 7.27 -36.93 -50.83
N VAL A 13 6.63 -37.93 -50.21
CA VAL A 13 5.73 -37.72 -49.05
C VAL A 13 6.49 -37.22 -47.81
N ILE A 14 7.72 -37.71 -47.59
CA ILE A 14 8.55 -37.27 -46.46
C ILE A 14 9.03 -35.82 -46.66
N VAL A 15 9.41 -35.44 -47.88
CA VAL A 15 9.84 -34.07 -48.18
C VAL A 15 8.68 -33.08 -48.04
N LEU A 16 7.48 -33.43 -48.52
CA LEU A 16 6.30 -32.56 -48.42
C LEU A 16 5.84 -32.39 -46.95
N SER A 17 5.89 -33.46 -46.16
CA SER A 17 5.57 -33.43 -44.72
C SER A 17 6.59 -32.62 -43.92
N ALA A 18 7.89 -32.74 -44.23
CA ALA A 18 8.95 -31.96 -43.58
C ALA A 18 8.85 -30.46 -43.94
N VAL A 19 8.52 -30.12 -45.20
CA VAL A 19 8.31 -28.72 -45.62
C VAL A 19 7.09 -28.11 -44.94
N CYS A 20 5.96 -28.84 -44.84
CA CYS A 20 4.80 -28.38 -44.08
C CYS A 20 5.12 -28.19 -42.60
N MET A 21 5.89 -29.10 -41.98
CA MET A 21 6.28 -28.99 -40.56
C MET A 21 7.20 -27.79 -40.32
N VAL A 22 8.16 -27.51 -41.21
CA VAL A 22 9.06 -26.36 -41.13
C VAL A 22 8.32 -25.03 -41.35
N VAL A 23 7.36 -24.99 -42.29
CA VAL A 23 6.51 -23.81 -42.52
C VAL A 23 5.58 -23.55 -41.33
N SER A 24 4.99 -24.57 -40.74
CA SER A 24 4.15 -24.42 -39.53
C SER A 24 4.95 -23.98 -38.29
N VAL A 25 6.21 -24.43 -38.14
CA VAL A 25 7.09 -23.99 -37.06
C VAL A 25 7.53 -22.53 -37.27
N LEU A 26 7.83 -22.11 -38.50
CA LEU A 26 8.21 -20.71 -38.78
C LEU A 26 7.04 -19.73 -38.60
N VAL A 27 5.82 -20.12 -38.97
CA VAL A 27 4.61 -19.30 -38.72
C VAL A 27 4.27 -19.24 -37.22
N GLY A 28 4.49 -20.33 -36.47
CA GLY A 28 4.31 -20.36 -35.02
C GLY A 28 5.33 -19.50 -34.25
N VAL A 29 6.58 -19.46 -34.72
CA VAL A 29 7.64 -18.62 -34.12
C VAL A 29 7.43 -17.14 -34.43
N ALA A 30 6.95 -16.78 -35.62
CA ALA A 30 6.61 -15.40 -35.96
C ALA A 30 5.39 -14.86 -35.18
N ALA A 31 4.43 -15.72 -34.84
CA ALA A 31 3.25 -15.35 -34.04
C ALA A 31 3.56 -15.14 -32.54
N PHE A 32 4.63 -15.75 -32.02
CA PHE A 32 5.04 -15.56 -30.61
C PHE A 32 5.82 -14.27 -30.36
N SER A 33 6.31 -13.58 -31.40
CA SER A 33 7.09 -12.35 -31.27
C SER A 33 6.27 -11.05 -31.16
N LEU A 34 4.93 -11.13 -31.21
CA LEU A 34 4.06 -9.94 -31.19
C LEU A 34 3.35 -9.68 -29.85
N VAL A 35 3.60 -10.48 -28.81
CA VAL A 35 3.20 -10.12 -27.45
C VAL A 35 4.18 -9.08 -26.92
N GLN A 36 3.99 -7.82 -27.34
CA GLN A 36 4.68 -6.72 -26.68
C GLN A 36 4.17 -6.65 -25.24
N PRO A 37 5.05 -6.66 -24.22
CA PRO A 37 4.64 -6.35 -22.87
C PRO A 37 3.98 -4.98 -22.90
N ALA A 38 2.73 -4.90 -22.43
CA ALA A 38 2.05 -3.62 -22.29
C ALA A 38 2.97 -2.69 -21.52
N ALA A 39 3.29 -1.53 -22.12
CA ALA A 39 4.05 -0.50 -21.43
C ALA A 39 3.37 -0.25 -20.08
N PRO A 40 4.11 -0.20 -18.96
CA PRO A 40 3.51 0.02 -17.65
C PRO A 40 2.72 1.32 -17.73
N ALA A 41 1.39 1.21 -17.56
CA ALA A 41 0.54 2.39 -17.45
C ALA A 41 1.18 3.31 -16.42
N GLY A 42 1.45 4.58 -16.80
CA GLY A 42 2.10 5.54 -15.92
C GLY A 42 1.43 5.50 -14.55
N ARG A 43 2.22 5.36 -13.47
CA ARG A 43 1.69 5.31 -12.11
C ARG A 43 0.88 6.58 -11.88
N ARG A 44 -0.41 6.44 -11.57
CA ARG A 44 -1.28 7.56 -11.18
C ARG A 44 -1.04 8.00 -9.72
N THR A 45 -0.47 7.12 -8.91
CA THR A 45 -0.17 7.39 -7.50
C THR A 45 1.17 8.11 -7.38
N GLU A 46 1.11 9.35 -6.92
CA GLU A 46 2.30 10.17 -6.70
C GLU A 46 2.77 10.15 -5.24
N ASN A 47 1.83 9.97 -4.30
CA ASN A 47 2.10 10.01 -2.86
C ASN A 47 1.43 8.82 -2.16
N VAL A 48 2.08 8.31 -1.12
CA VAL A 48 1.54 7.28 -0.22
C VAL A 48 1.58 7.83 1.20
N VAL A 49 0.45 7.74 1.89
CA VAL A 49 0.34 8.13 3.30
C VAL A 49 -0.14 6.92 4.09
N LEU A 50 0.69 6.45 5.03
CA LEU A 50 0.33 5.42 5.99
C LEU A 50 -0.09 6.09 7.29
N VAL A 51 -1.34 5.86 7.70
CA VAL A 51 -1.87 6.32 8.99
C VAL A 51 -2.11 5.09 9.86
N THR A 52 -1.52 5.09 11.05
CA THR A 52 -1.77 4.08 12.07
C THR A 52 -2.49 4.73 13.25
N LEU A 53 -3.41 4.00 13.87
CA LEU A 53 -4.14 4.42 15.06
C LEU A 53 -3.90 3.37 16.15
N ASP A 54 -3.47 3.81 17.32
CA ASP A 54 -3.30 2.93 18.48
C ASP A 54 -4.60 2.84 19.29
N GLY A 55 -4.82 1.71 19.95
CA GLY A 55 -5.95 1.47 20.85
C GLY A 55 -7.32 1.32 20.18
N VAL A 56 -7.38 1.27 18.84
CA VAL A 56 -8.65 1.11 18.12
C VAL A 56 -8.96 -0.37 17.93
N ARG A 57 -10.04 -0.82 18.57
CA ARG A 57 -10.58 -2.18 18.41
C ARG A 57 -11.32 -2.33 17.08
N THR A 58 -11.14 -3.46 16.43
CA THR A 58 -11.81 -3.78 15.15
C THR A 58 -13.31 -4.00 15.33
N GLN A 59 -13.74 -4.45 16.52
CA GLN A 59 -15.14 -4.61 16.87
C GLN A 59 -15.89 -3.28 16.76
N GLU A 60 -15.31 -2.18 17.22
CA GLU A 60 -15.89 -0.84 17.14
C GLU A 60 -15.84 -0.30 15.71
N ILE A 61 -14.75 -0.56 14.97
CA ILE A 61 -14.65 -0.21 13.55
C ILE A 61 -15.84 -0.80 12.79
N PHE A 62 -16.06 -2.11 12.89
CA PHE A 62 -17.10 -2.78 12.09
C PHE A 62 -18.49 -2.79 12.72
N GLY A 63 -18.57 -2.75 14.06
CA GLY A 63 -19.78 -2.94 14.86
C GLY A 63 -20.38 -1.67 15.44
N GLY A 64 -19.60 -0.58 15.54
CA GLY A 64 -19.97 0.62 16.28
C GLY A 64 -19.88 0.43 17.79
N LEU A 65 -20.62 1.24 18.55
CA LEU A 65 -20.63 1.18 20.02
C LEU A 65 -20.91 -0.24 20.54
N ASP A 66 -20.01 -0.74 21.38
CA ASP A 66 -20.12 -2.03 22.06
C ASP A 66 -20.79 -1.81 23.43
N LEU A 67 -21.97 -2.42 23.64
CA LEU A 67 -22.71 -2.22 24.89
C LEU A 67 -22.05 -2.91 26.08
N ASP A 68 -21.38 -4.03 25.88
CA ASP A 68 -20.81 -4.76 26.99
C ASP A 68 -19.59 -4.01 27.53
N ILE A 69 -18.81 -3.40 26.63
CA ILE A 69 -17.77 -2.46 27.03
C ILE A 69 -18.34 -1.23 27.69
N LEU A 70 -19.37 -0.60 27.09
CA LEU A 70 -19.96 0.58 27.71
C LEU A 70 -20.48 0.26 29.11
N ARG A 71 -21.16 -0.86 29.32
CA ARG A 71 -21.62 -1.29 30.66
C ARG A 71 -20.47 -1.53 31.62
N SER A 72 -19.34 -2.09 31.14
CA SER A 72 -18.18 -2.37 31.98
C SER A 72 -17.52 -1.11 32.57
N THR A 73 -17.75 0.07 31.98
CA THR A 73 -17.22 1.34 32.48
C THR A 73 -18.16 2.04 33.46
N LEU A 74 -19.38 1.51 33.64
CA LEU A 74 -20.41 2.09 34.47
C LEU A 74 -20.47 1.42 35.84
N ARG A 75 -21.03 2.14 36.82
CA ARG A 75 -21.40 1.53 38.10
C ARG A 75 -22.56 0.55 37.89
N SER A 76 -22.67 -0.45 38.76
CA SER A 76 -23.67 -1.53 38.65
C SER A 76 -25.13 -1.05 38.64
N ASP A 77 -25.42 0.12 39.20
CA ASP A 77 -26.74 0.75 39.28
C ASP A 77 -27.02 1.77 38.17
N ALA A 78 -26.03 2.09 37.34
CA ALA A 78 -26.18 3.07 36.28
C ALA A 78 -27.00 2.53 35.10
N ARG A 79 -27.87 3.37 34.56
CA ARG A 79 -28.67 3.04 33.37
C ARG A 79 -27.90 3.40 32.11
N VAL A 80 -27.54 2.40 31.30
CA VAL A 80 -26.69 2.58 30.12
C VAL A 80 -27.33 3.56 29.11
N GLU A 81 -28.65 3.54 28.99
CA GLU A 81 -29.42 4.38 28.07
C GLU A 81 -29.38 5.88 28.42
N GLU A 82 -29.08 6.19 29.68
CA GLU A 82 -28.97 7.57 30.18
C GLU A 82 -27.56 8.14 29.98
N THR A 83 -26.60 7.31 29.56
CA THR A 83 -25.22 7.77 29.33
C THR A 83 -25.11 8.61 28.06
N PRO A 84 -24.26 9.66 28.06
CA PRO A 84 -24.00 10.44 26.85
C PRO A 84 -23.48 9.61 25.68
N ALA A 85 -22.67 8.58 25.97
CA ALA A 85 -22.12 7.68 24.97
C ALA A 85 -23.21 6.86 24.26
N TYR A 86 -24.14 6.27 25.02
CA TYR A 86 -25.27 5.56 24.43
C TYR A 86 -26.13 6.50 23.57
N GLN A 87 -26.55 7.64 24.13
CA GLN A 87 -27.42 8.58 23.44
C GLN A 87 -26.83 9.08 22.12
N ARG A 88 -25.50 9.27 22.08
CA ARG A 88 -24.80 9.75 20.89
C ARG A 88 -24.51 8.64 19.87
N TYR A 89 -24.05 7.48 20.33
CA TYR A 89 -23.41 6.49 19.45
C TYR A 89 -24.22 5.20 19.26
N TRP A 90 -25.23 4.94 20.09
CA TRP A 90 -26.05 3.75 19.92
C TRP A 90 -27.00 3.87 18.73
N ALA A 91 -27.20 2.75 18.04
CA ALA A 91 -28.27 2.55 17.09
C ALA A 91 -28.65 1.06 17.02
N PRO A 92 -29.90 0.72 16.64
CA PRO A 92 -30.36 -0.67 16.57
C PRO A 92 -29.57 -1.53 15.58
N THR A 93 -29.18 -0.97 14.43
CA THR A 93 -28.40 -1.70 13.40
C THR A 93 -26.91 -1.42 13.52
N VAL A 94 -26.09 -2.41 13.15
CA VAL A 94 -24.62 -2.29 13.15
C VAL A 94 -24.17 -1.17 12.22
N GLU A 95 -24.78 -1.06 11.04
CA GLU A 95 -24.48 -0.04 10.03
C GLU A 95 -24.72 1.37 10.57
N ALA A 96 -25.88 1.63 11.17
CA ALA A 96 -26.18 2.93 11.75
C ALA A 96 -25.27 3.23 12.95
N ARG A 97 -24.89 2.20 13.72
CA ARG A 97 -24.08 2.37 14.93
C ARG A 97 -22.62 2.71 14.61
N ARG A 98 -22.01 2.01 13.66
CA ARG A 98 -20.64 2.30 13.22
C ARG A 98 -20.56 3.64 12.50
N GLU A 99 -21.60 4.03 11.77
CA GLU A 99 -21.70 5.37 11.18
C GLU A 99 -21.81 6.46 12.25
N ARG A 100 -22.62 6.26 13.30
CA ARG A 100 -22.66 7.21 14.42
C ARG A 100 -21.32 7.31 15.15
N LEU A 101 -20.62 6.19 15.36
CA LEU A 101 -19.35 6.16 16.08
C LEU A 101 -18.21 6.79 15.27
N MET A 102 -18.13 6.50 13.97
CA MET A 102 -17.07 6.97 13.06
C MET A 102 -17.64 7.51 11.75
N PRO A 103 -18.34 8.67 11.79
CA PRO A 103 -19.09 9.19 10.64
C PRO A 103 -18.19 9.54 9.46
N PHE A 104 -17.02 10.13 9.71
CA PHE A 104 -16.08 10.41 8.61
C PHE A 104 -15.58 9.13 7.94
N PHE A 105 -15.24 8.11 8.72
CA PHE A 105 -14.71 6.86 8.18
C PHE A 105 -15.76 6.13 7.33
N TRP A 106 -16.97 5.92 7.88
CA TRP A 106 -18.00 5.12 7.21
C TRP A 106 -18.78 5.91 6.16
N SER A 107 -19.11 7.19 6.41
CA SER A 107 -19.95 7.97 5.49
C SER A 107 -19.16 8.73 4.43
N THR A 108 -17.87 9.02 4.68
CA THR A 108 -17.02 9.75 3.72
C THR A 108 -15.94 8.86 3.10
N LEU A 109 -15.04 8.31 3.92
CA LEU A 109 -13.85 7.60 3.42
C LEU A 109 -14.23 6.31 2.70
N MET A 110 -14.97 5.42 3.37
CA MET A 110 -15.35 4.11 2.82
C MET A 110 -16.26 4.21 1.60
N THR A 111 -17.24 5.11 1.63
CA THR A 111 -18.20 5.28 0.53
C THR A 111 -17.58 5.85 -0.74
N ARG A 112 -16.59 6.75 -0.64
CA ARG A 112 -16.07 7.49 -1.80
C ARG A 112 -14.72 7.01 -2.29
N HIS A 113 -13.89 6.45 -1.40
CA HIS A 113 -12.47 6.24 -1.66
C HIS A 113 -11.94 4.91 -1.14
N GLY A 114 -12.77 4.12 -0.46
CA GLY A 114 -12.27 3.09 0.45
C GLY A 114 -12.44 1.66 -0.02
N SER A 115 -11.60 0.82 0.56
CA SER A 115 -11.80 -0.61 0.71
C SER A 115 -11.30 -0.97 2.11
N ILE A 116 -11.89 -1.99 2.72
CA ILE A 116 -11.57 -2.37 4.09
C ILE A 116 -11.52 -3.89 4.23
N ALA A 117 -10.53 -4.36 5.00
CA ALA A 117 -10.34 -5.75 5.36
C ALA A 117 -10.27 -5.92 6.88
N GLY A 118 -10.50 -7.13 7.36
CA GLY A 118 -10.45 -7.47 8.80
C GLY A 118 -11.80 -7.64 9.48
N ASN A 119 -12.91 -7.62 8.72
CA ASN A 119 -14.23 -7.93 9.26
C ASN A 119 -14.41 -9.45 9.43
N VAL A 120 -14.10 -9.95 10.62
CA VAL A 120 -14.19 -11.38 10.97
C VAL A 120 -15.63 -11.90 10.85
N ALA A 121 -16.64 -11.08 11.16
CA ALA A 121 -18.05 -11.46 11.01
C ALA A 121 -18.45 -11.69 9.54
N ARG A 122 -17.66 -11.19 8.58
CA ARG A 122 -17.81 -11.43 7.14
C ARG A 122 -16.72 -12.36 6.57
N GLY A 123 -15.98 -13.07 7.41
CA GLY A 123 -14.91 -13.98 7.00
C GLY A 123 -13.64 -13.29 6.48
N SER A 124 -13.50 -11.96 6.63
CA SER A 124 -12.29 -11.23 6.28
C SER A 124 -11.37 -11.13 7.50
N SER A 125 -10.13 -11.63 7.40
CA SER A 125 -9.17 -11.60 8.51
C SER A 125 -7.91 -10.84 8.12
N VAL A 126 -7.45 -9.97 9.01
CA VAL A 126 -6.14 -9.33 8.99
C VAL A 126 -5.53 -9.59 10.36
N ARG A 127 -4.32 -10.16 10.39
CA ARG A 127 -3.65 -10.57 11.62
C ARG A 127 -2.19 -10.19 11.53
N VAL A 128 -1.66 -9.73 12.65
CA VAL A 128 -0.22 -9.65 12.87
C VAL A 128 0.33 -11.05 13.12
N THR A 129 1.57 -11.24 12.70
CA THR A 129 2.34 -12.49 12.86
C THR A 129 3.25 -12.44 14.09
N ASN A 130 3.60 -11.25 14.57
CA ASN A 130 4.37 -11.10 15.81
C ASN A 130 3.61 -11.69 17.01
N ARG A 131 4.34 -12.40 17.87
CA ARG A 131 3.78 -13.08 19.03
C ARG A 131 3.62 -12.16 20.24
N HIS A 132 4.35 -11.06 20.25
CA HIS A 132 4.38 -10.07 21.32
C HIS A 132 3.08 -9.27 21.46
N ARG A 133 2.47 -8.87 20.34
CA ARG A 133 1.17 -8.18 20.25
C ARG A 133 1.09 -6.88 21.05
N PHE A 134 2.18 -6.12 21.07
CA PHE A 134 2.23 -4.76 21.62
C PHE A 134 3.02 -3.81 20.69
N SER A 135 3.10 -2.54 21.07
CA SER A 135 3.49 -1.39 20.25
C SER A 135 4.70 -1.61 19.34
N TYR A 136 5.95 -1.56 19.83
CA TYR A 136 7.13 -1.60 18.93
C TYR A 136 7.12 -2.86 18.03
N PRO A 137 7.02 -4.11 18.53
CA PRO A 137 6.95 -5.28 17.66
C PRO A 137 5.86 -5.17 16.57
N GLY A 138 4.69 -4.63 16.90
CA GLY A 138 3.60 -4.41 15.94
C GLY A 138 3.92 -3.36 14.87
N TYR A 139 4.48 -2.21 15.26
CA TYR A 139 4.87 -1.17 14.29
C TYR A 139 6.04 -1.60 13.42
N ALA A 140 7.00 -2.33 13.99
CA ALA A 140 8.11 -2.90 13.25
C ALA A 140 7.61 -3.90 12.19
N GLU A 141 6.67 -4.79 12.53
CA GLU A 141 6.10 -5.72 11.56
C GLU A 141 5.42 -4.99 10.38
N ILE A 142 4.69 -3.90 10.64
CA ILE A 142 4.09 -3.08 9.57
C ILE A 142 5.16 -2.48 8.65
N LEU A 143 6.26 -1.98 9.23
CA LEU A 143 7.30 -1.25 8.51
C LEU A 143 8.32 -2.16 7.83
N VAL A 144 8.62 -3.32 8.39
CA VAL A 144 9.60 -4.28 7.86
C VAL A 144 8.91 -5.32 6.97
N GLY A 145 7.63 -5.59 7.20
CA GLY A 145 6.84 -6.56 6.43
C GLY A 145 6.90 -7.98 6.98
N GLU A 146 7.62 -8.21 8.07
CA GLU A 146 7.68 -9.48 8.79
C GLU A 146 7.96 -9.27 10.29
N ALA A 147 7.64 -10.27 11.11
CA ALA A 147 7.89 -10.25 12.54
C ALA A 147 9.29 -10.77 12.88
N HIS A 148 9.98 -10.06 13.77
CA HIS A 148 11.30 -10.45 14.30
C HIS A 148 11.25 -10.59 15.82
N ASP A 149 10.45 -11.55 16.30
CA ASP A 149 10.14 -11.73 17.72
C ASP A 149 11.38 -11.98 18.61
N ASP A 150 12.49 -12.44 18.05
CA ASP A 150 13.74 -12.76 18.74
C ASP A 150 14.63 -11.54 18.98
N VAL A 151 14.45 -10.47 18.20
CA VAL A 151 15.27 -9.25 18.29
C VAL A 151 14.44 -8.03 18.70
N ILE A 152 13.19 -7.95 18.26
CA ILE A 152 12.26 -6.86 18.57
C ILE A 152 11.21 -7.39 19.54
N ASP A 153 11.56 -7.36 20.83
CA ASP A 153 10.82 -8.00 21.92
C ASP A 153 10.44 -7.06 23.07
N SER A 154 10.63 -5.75 22.89
CA SER A 154 10.34 -4.74 23.91
C SER A 154 10.00 -3.38 23.27
N ASN A 155 9.46 -2.48 24.09
CA ASN A 155 9.27 -1.07 23.74
C ASN A 155 10.51 -0.21 24.07
N ASP A 156 11.64 -0.85 24.42
CA ASP A 156 12.86 -0.11 24.69
C ASP A 156 13.31 0.64 23.44
N LYS A 157 13.90 1.81 23.65
CA LYS A 157 14.45 2.69 22.62
C LYS A 157 15.72 2.11 22.00
N ARG A 158 15.56 0.99 21.30
CA ARG A 158 16.59 0.29 20.55
C ARG A 158 16.31 0.49 19.08
N ARG A 159 17.35 0.84 18.31
CA ARG A 159 17.24 1.08 16.87
C ARG A 159 16.68 -0.17 16.18
N ASN A 160 15.73 0.02 15.26
CA ASN A 160 15.21 -1.05 14.43
C ASN A 160 16.37 -1.68 13.65
N PRO A 161 16.70 -2.96 13.87
CA PRO A 161 17.86 -3.59 13.24
C PRO A 161 17.63 -3.95 11.77
N TYR A 162 16.42 -3.71 11.23
CA TYR A 162 16.06 -4.04 9.86
C TYR A 162 15.62 -2.81 9.07
N PRO A 163 16.04 -2.68 7.79
CA PRO A 163 15.59 -1.61 6.92
C PRO A 163 14.07 -1.59 6.76
N THR A 164 13.47 -0.42 6.89
CA THR A 164 12.01 -0.29 6.74
C THR A 164 11.59 -0.12 5.28
N VAL A 165 10.29 -0.30 5.02
CA VAL A 165 9.66 -0.03 3.73
C VAL A 165 9.81 1.45 3.32
N LEU A 166 9.95 2.35 4.29
CA LEU A 166 10.21 3.77 4.05
C LEU A 166 11.60 3.97 3.44
N GLU A 167 12.62 3.34 4.03
CA GLU A 167 13.99 3.34 3.50
C GLU A 167 14.08 2.61 2.16
N PHE A 168 13.33 1.51 2.01
CA PHE A 168 13.21 0.82 0.73
C PHE A 168 12.67 1.75 -0.36
N PHE A 169 11.57 2.46 -0.12
CA PHE A 169 11.02 3.40 -1.11
C PHE A 169 11.97 4.55 -1.39
N ARG A 170 12.59 5.12 -0.36
CA ARG A 170 13.60 6.17 -0.52
C ARG A 170 14.68 5.73 -1.51
N ARG A 171 15.31 4.58 -1.25
CA ARG A 171 16.37 4.05 -2.12
C ARG A 171 15.86 3.68 -3.52
N ARG A 172 14.72 2.99 -3.59
CA ARG A 172 14.18 2.46 -4.86
C ARG A 172 13.72 3.57 -5.81
N LEU A 173 13.22 4.68 -5.26
CA LEU A 173 12.69 5.81 -6.02
C LEU A 173 13.69 6.97 -6.12
N GLY A 174 14.86 6.88 -5.47
CA GLY A 174 15.88 7.93 -5.48
C GLY A 174 15.41 9.21 -4.78
N LEU A 175 14.67 9.07 -3.68
CA LEU A 175 14.12 10.20 -2.94
C LEU A 175 15.11 10.75 -1.92
N ASP A 176 15.01 12.05 -1.65
CA ASP A 176 15.70 12.69 -0.54
C ASP A 176 15.05 12.32 0.80
N ALA A 177 15.81 12.44 1.89
CA ALA A 177 15.32 12.17 3.25
C ALA A 177 14.13 13.08 3.64
N HIS A 178 14.00 14.27 3.03
CA HIS A 178 12.88 15.19 3.24
C HIS A 178 11.59 14.79 2.51
N GLN A 179 11.67 13.84 1.57
CA GLN A 179 10.51 13.37 0.81
C GLN A 179 9.88 12.11 1.42
N VAL A 180 10.53 11.52 2.43
CA VAL A 180 10.01 10.39 3.20
C VAL A 180 10.00 10.81 4.66
N ALA A 181 8.82 10.89 5.25
CA ALA A 181 8.64 11.44 6.58
C ALA A 181 7.74 10.57 7.47
N ALA A 182 8.09 10.49 8.75
CA ALA A 182 7.29 9.87 9.80
C ALA A 182 6.97 10.91 10.88
N PHE A 183 5.68 11.00 11.22
CA PHE A 183 5.17 11.85 12.30
C PHE A 183 4.43 10.96 13.28
N ALA A 184 4.77 11.03 14.56
CA ALA A 184 4.20 10.14 15.57
C ALA A 184 4.06 10.83 16.93
N SER A 185 3.08 10.42 17.72
CA SER A 185 2.84 10.97 19.07
C SER A 185 3.70 10.32 20.16
N TRP A 186 4.50 9.31 19.81
CA TRP A 186 5.32 8.54 20.75
C TRP A 186 6.79 8.58 20.34
N ASP A 187 7.64 9.07 21.23
CA ASP A 187 9.08 9.29 21.02
C ASP A 187 9.87 8.02 20.65
N THR A 188 9.36 6.84 20.95
CA THR A 188 10.03 5.59 20.53
C THR A 188 9.99 5.42 19.02
N PHE A 189 9.07 6.07 18.29
CA PHE A 189 9.08 6.03 16.82
C PHE A 189 10.40 6.50 16.21
N ASP A 190 11.14 7.42 16.84
CA ASP A 190 12.48 7.80 16.38
C ASP A 190 13.44 6.62 16.29
N TRP A 191 13.16 5.52 16.98
CA TRP A 191 13.94 4.28 17.00
C TRP A 191 13.37 3.20 16.07
N ILE A 192 12.09 3.31 15.69
CA ILE A 192 11.34 2.28 14.96
C ILE A 192 11.37 2.52 13.45
N VAL A 193 11.23 3.79 13.03
CA VAL A 193 10.89 4.15 11.64
C VAL A 193 12.04 4.02 10.64
N GLU A 194 13.26 4.01 11.15
CA GLU A 194 14.48 3.92 10.37
C GLU A 194 15.49 2.99 11.03
N HIS A 195 16.21 2.24 10.19
CA HIS A 195 17.35 1.42 10.57
C HIS A 195 18.63 2.23 10.71
N GLU A 196 18.91 3.08 9.72
CA GLU A 196 20.04 4.00 9.73
C GLU A 196 19.54 5.40 10.08
N THR A 197 20.17 6.05 11.07
CA THR A 197 19.73 7.36 11.56
C THR A 197 19.81 8.43 10.47
N GLY A 198 18.75 9.23 10.34
CA GLY A 198 18.67 10.34 9.39
C GLY A 198 18.45 9.88 7.94
N THR A 199 18.03 8.64 7.73
CA THR A 199 17.66 8.18 6.40
C THR A 199 16.30 8.70 5.96
N ILE A 200 15.44 9.09 6.90
CA ILE A 200 14.16 9.74 6.65
C ILE A 200 13.96 10.93 7.60
N THR A 201 12.97 11.77 7.33
CA THR A 201 12.56 12.80 8.28
C THR A 201 11.71 12.17 9.39
N SER A 202 12.14 12.26 10.64
CA SER A 202 11.35 11.84 11.81
C SER A 202 10.96 13.06 12.64
N ASN A 203 9.71 13.07 13.12
CA ASN A 203 9.25 13.96 14.18
C ASN A 203 8.34 13.13 15.09
N ALA A 204 8.87 12.68 16.23
CA ALA A 204 8.17 11.79 17.12
C ALA A 204 8.00 12.41 18.53
N GLY A 205 6.92 12.04 19.21
CA GLY A 205 6.64 12.49 20.57
C GLY A 205 6.33 13.98 20.65
N PHE A 206 7.15 14.71 21.39
CA PHE A 206 6.97 16.15 21.65
C PHE A 206 8.03 17.01 20.93
N ASP A 207 8.68 16.45 19.91
CA ASP A 207 9.69 17.16 19.16
C ASP A 207 9.12 18.42 18.52
N ARG A 208 9.76 19.56 18.82
CA ARG A 208 9.38 20.84 18.21
C ARG A 208 9.69 20.77 16.72
N TYR A 209 8.69 21.02 15.90
CA TYR A 209 8.90 21.30 14.50
C TYR A 209 9.39 22.74 14.36
N ASP A 210 10.68 22.91 14.08
CA ASP A 210 11.24 24.20 13.71
C ASP A 210 11.03 24.41 12.19
N PRO A 211 10.10 25.29 11.78
CA PRO A 211 9.87 25.52 10.36
C PRO A 211 11.14 26.09 9.71
N PRO A 212 11.47 25.71 8.47
CA PRO A 212 12.55 26.36 7.75
C PRO A 212 12.32 27.88 7.70
N SER A 213 13.38 28.65 7.92
CA SER A 213 13.36 30.11 7.88
C SER A 213 12.65 30.60 6.60
N PRO A 214 11.79 31.65 6.66
CA PRO A 214 10.94 32.08 5.54
C PRO A 214 11.68 32.53 4.25
N ALA A 215 13.00 32.37 4.17
CA ALA A 215 13.83 32.73 3.04
C ALA A 215 13.91 31.67 1.92
N SER A 216 13.29 30.50 2.05
CA SER A 216 13.13 29.59 0.91
C SER A 216 11.75 29.83 0.26
N PRO A 217 11.68 30.32 -0.99
CA PRO A 217 10.40 30.44 -1.67
C PRO A 217 9.80 29.05 -1.75
N ARG A 218 8.66 28.83 -1.08
CA ARG A 218 7.80 27.69 -1.41
C ARG A 218 7.55 27.79 -2.90
N GLN A 219 8.01 26.80 -3.67
CA GLN A 219 7.48 26.64 -5.02
C GLN A 219 5.99 26.39 -4.83
N ALA A 220 5.19 27.43 -5.07
CA ALA A 220 3.75 27.27 -5.10
C ALA A 220 3.44 26.16 -6.11
N PRO A 221 2.54 25.22 -5.79
CA PRO A 221 2.08 24.26 -6.78
C PRO A 221 1.63 25.05 -8.03
N PRO A 222 2.00 24.62 -9.25
CA PRO A 222 1.64 25.35 -10.45
C PRO A 222 0.12 25.52 -10.50
N SER A 223 -0.32 26.75 -10.80
CA SER A 223 -1.73 27.04 -11.04
C SER A 223 -2.30 26.03 -12.05
N PRO A 224 -3.55 25.55 -11.87
CA PRO A 224 -4.18 24.59 -12.79
C PRO A 224 -4.10 25.02 -14.27
N ALA A 225 -4.04 26.32 -14.53
CA ALA A 225 -3.89 26.88 -15.87
C ALA A 225 -2.48 26.68 -16.47
N ALA A 226 -1.42 26.66 -15.66
CA ALA A 226 -0.04 26.47 -16.11
C ALA A 226 0.26 25.00 -16.45
N ALA A 227 -0.38 24.05 -15.75
CA ALA A 227 -0.27 22.63 -16.05
C ALA A 227 -0.88 22.27 -17.43
N ALA A 228 -1.99 22.92 -17.80
CA ALA A 228 -2.65 22.71 -19.09
C ALA A 228 -1.84 23.27 -20.27
N GLN A 229 -1.17 24.43 -20.10
CA GLN A 229 -0.38 25.04 -21.17
C GLN A 229 1.02 24.40 -21.33
N GLY A 230 1.65 23.96 -20.24
CA GLY A 230 2.96 23.29 -20.28
C GLY A 230 2.93 21.90 -20.92
N GLY A 231 1.81 21.17 -20.78
CA GLY A 231 1.61 19.86 -21.41
C GLY A 231 1.47 19.94 -22.93
N MET A 232 0.80 21.00 -23.43
CA MET A 232 0.56 21.16 -24.87
C MET A 232 1.80 21.65 -25.63
N LEU A 233 2.65 22.48 -25.00
CA LEU A 233 3.88 22.97 -25.61
C LEU A 233 4.99 21.91 -25.64
N ARG A 234 5.09 21.04 -24.61
CA ARG A 234 6.08 19.94 -24.60
C ARG A 234 5.73 18.79 -25.53
N ALA A 235 4.43 18.55 -25.78
CA ALA A 235 3.99 17.56 -26.77
C ALA A 235 4.32 17.98 -28.21
N THR A 236 4.24 19.28 -28.54
CA THR A 236 4.53 19.77 -29.89
C THR A 236 6.02 19.88 -30.21
N THR A 237 6.90 20.15 -29.22
CA THR A 237 8.35 20.15 -29.45
C THR A 237 8.93 18.75 -29.64
N ARG A 238 8.39 17.71 -28.97
CA ARG A 238 8.87 16.32 -29.15
C ARG A 238 8.42 15.65 -30.44
N ILE A 239 7.37 16.13 -31.10
CA ILE A 239 6.90 15.56 -32.38
C ILE A 239 7.74 16.06 -33.57
N ARG A 240 8.40 17.24 -33.47
CA ARG A 240 9.25 17.75 -34.56
C ARG A 240 10.68 17.19 -34.59
N SER A 241 11.17 16.60 -33.49
CA SER A 241 12.53 16.02 -33.45
C SER A 241 12.59 14.53 -33.81
N ALA A 242 11.47 13.91 -34.19
CA ALA A 242 11.38 12.51 -34.61
C ALA A 242 11.11 12.35 -36.12
N LEU A 243 11.21 13.44 -36.88
CA LEU A 243 11.01 13.48 -38.34
C LEU A 243 12.14 14.22 -39.07
N ARG A 244 13.38 14.12 -38.58
CA ARG A 244 14.60 14.35 -39.35
C ARG A 244 15.63 13.29 -39.01
#